data_AF-A0ABD1RKV7-F1
#
_entry.id   AF-A0ABD1RKV7-F1
#
_cell.length_a   1.000
_cell.length_b   1.000
_cell.length_c   1.000
_cell.angle_alpha   90.00
_cell.angle_beta   90.00
_cell.angle_gamma   90.00
#
_symmetry.space_group_name_H-M   'P 1'
#
loop_
_entity.id
_entity.type
_entity.pdbx_description
1 polymer ?
#
loop_
_entity_poly.entity_id
_entity_poly.type
_entity_poly.pdbx_seq_one_letter_code
_entity_poly.pdbx_strand_id
1 'polypeptide(L)'
;MKVLLALTTDSTLRRPKRKIDKGPIPIALLSKLTPRLVHLILSDPHLKLPKCLDFFNFLLKNQSLINFKLNLESHFILIFRLVKQRKFTDAERLLGFFSNDENLGYPFPVIASCIRNRCGESRIPTKIFNMMLKVYSDGQRF
;
A
#
# COMPACT_ATOMS: atom_id res chain seq x y z
N MET A 1 75.15 3.29 -27.23
CA MET A 1 74.66 4.54 -26.59
C MET A 1 73.37 4.19 -25.84
N LYS A 2 73.37 4.21 -24.49
CA LYS A 2 72.70 5.21 -23.62
C LYS A 2 71.21 5.44 -23.99
N VAL A 3 70.19 5.46 -23.13
CA VAL A 3 69.98 5.51 -21.66
C VAL A 3 68.43 5.49 -21.51
N LEU A 4 67.82 4.59 -20.73
CA LEU A 4 67.20 4.83 -19.41
C LEU A 4 65.71 5.27 -19.39
N LEU A 5 64.90 4.46 -18.69
CA LEU A 5 63.69 4.70 -17.85
C LEU A 5 62.75 5.88 -18.11
N ALA A 6 61.43 5.60 -18.04
CA ALA A 6 60.62 5.96 -16.87
C ALA A 6 59.24 5.29 -16.85
N LEU A 7 58.96 4.65 -15.71
CA LEU A 7 57.64 4.24 -15.21
C LEU A 7 56.80 5.48 -14.88
N THR A 8 55.47 5.39 -14.96
CA THR A 8 54.50 5.52 -13.83
C THR A 8 53.10 5.97 -14.26
N THR A 9 52.10 5.26 -13.69
CA THR A 9 50.73 5.67 -13.31
C THR A 9 49.78 6.17 -14.41
N ASP A 10 48.54 5.68 -14.52
CA ASP A 10 47.49 6.01 -13.56
C ASP A 10 46.32 5.01 -13.65
N SER A 11 46.05 4.35 -12.53
CA SER A 11 44.91 3.49 -12.28
C SER A 11 43.75 4.32 -11.73
N THR A 12 42.91 4.89 -12.59
CA THR A 12 41.57 5.36 -12.17
C THR A 12 40.52 5.22 -13.27
N LEU A 13 39.97 4.02 -13.44
CA LEU A 13 38.70 3.84 -14.16
C LEU A 13 37.54 4.35 -13.26
N ARG A 14 37.41 5.68 -13.15
CA ARG A 14 36.25 6.33 -12.52
C ARG A 14 35.02 6.01 -13.37
N ARG A 15 34.25 5.00 -12.95
CA ARG A 15 32.85 4.85 -13.39
C ARG A 15 32.15 6.19 -13.16
N PRO A 16 31.42 6.74 -14.15
CA PRO A 16 30.67 7.96 -13.94
C PRO A 16 29.66 7.68 -12.81
N LYS A 17 29.85 8.36 -11.67
CA LYS A 17 28.82 8.46 -10.64
C LYS A 17 27.62 9.10 -11.34
N ARG A 18 26.61 8.31 -11.70
CA ARG A 18 25.31 8.83 -12.08
C ARG A 18 24.89 9.74 -10.94
N LYS A 19 24.93 11.06 -11.19
CA LYS A 19 24.19 12.02 -10.37
C LYS A 19 22.75 11.59 -10.48
N ILE A 20 22.23 10.95 -9.42
CA ILE A 20 20.80 10.79 -9.25
C ILE A 20 20.31 12.22 -9.04
N ASP A 21 19.76 12.77 -10.10
CA ASP A 21 19.17 14.08 -10.10
C ASP A 21 18.03 14.05 -9.06
N LYS A 22 18.19 14.77 -7.95
CA LYS A 22 17.18 14.86 -6.89
C LYS A 22 16.13 15.90 -7.29
N GLY A 23 15.52 15.73 -8.47
CA GLY A 23 14.28 16.42 -8.83
C GLY A 23 13.08 15.90 -8.03
N PRO A 24 11.87 16.47 -8.17
CA PRO A 24 10.68 16.09 -7.41
C PRO A 24 10.10 14.76 -7.93
N ILE A 25 10.86 13.68 -7.72
CA ILE A 25 10.53 12.30 -8.12
C ILE A 25 9.21 11.80 -7.49
N PRO A 26 8.76 12.22 -6.28
CA PRO A 26 7.50 11.73 -5.73
C PRO A 26 6.28 12.08 -6.57
N ILE A 27 6.18 13.32 -7.06
CA ILE A 27 4.94 13.84 -7.67
C ILE A 27 4.72 13.25 -9.07
N ALA A 28 5.77 13.24 -9.90
CA ALA A 28 5.69 12.71 -11.27
C ALA A 28 5.51 11.18 -11.33
N LEU A 29 5.86 10.47 -10.25
CA LEU A 29 5.61 9.03 -10.14
C LEU A 29 4.19 8.75 -9.64
N LEU A 30 3.70 9.54 -8.67
CA LEU A 30 2.35 9.43 -8.14
C LEU A 30 1.28 9.70 -9.20
N SER A 31 1.49 10.66 -10.10
CA SER A 31 0.55 10.94 -11.19
C SER A 31 0.43 9.81 -12.23
N LYS A 32 1.42 8.90 -12.28
CA LYS A 32 1.44 7.73 -13.17
C LYS A 32 0.86 6.47 -12.53
N LEU A 33 0.58 6.49 -11.23
CA LEU A 33 -0.06 5.37 -10.56
C LEU A 33 -1.47 5.17 -11.11
N THR A 34 -1.88 3.91 -11.25
CA THR A 34 -3.22 3.54 -11.67
C THR A 34 -3.86 2.68 -10.58
N PRO A 35 -5.21 2.64 -10.49
CA PRO A 35 -5.90 1.73 -9.57
C PRO A 35 -5.47 0.27 -9.73
N ARG A 36 -5.23 -0.15 -10.99
CA ARG A 36 -4.76 -1.51 -11.31
C ARG A 36 -3.38 -1.78 -10.73
N LEU A 37 -2.44 -0.84 -10.85
CA LEU A 37 -1.10 -1.01 -10.30
C LEU A 37 -1.12 -1.07 -8.77
N VAL A 38 -1.93 -0.23 -8.12
CA VAL A 38 -2.13 -0.30 -6.66
C VAL A 38 -2.68 -1.65 -6.25
N HIS A 39 -3.72 -2.13 -6.93
CA HIS A 39 -4.30 -3.45 -6.67
C HIS A 39 -3.25 -4.56 -6.78
N LEU A 40 -2.46 -4.59 -7.87
CA LEU A 40 -1.39 -5.57 -8.06
C LEU A 40 -0.35 -5.54 -6.93
N ILE A 41 0.10 -4.35 -6.52
CA ILE A 41 1.07 -4.19 -5.43
C ILE A 41 0.48 -4.69 -4.10
N LEU A 42 -0.76 -4.30 -3.78
CA LEU A 42 -1.41 -4.66 -2.52
C LEU A 42 -1.77 -6.14 -2.46
N SER A 43 -2.11 -6.75 -3.59
CA SER A 43 -2.47 -8.17 -3.70
C SER A 43 -1.27 -9.11 -3.79
N ASP A 44 -0.06 -8.61 -4.07
CA ASP A 44 1.14 -9.45 -4.17
C ASP A 44 1.43 -10.17 -2.84
N PRO A 45 1.35 -11.51 -2.80
CA PRO A 45 1.61 -12.28 -1.58
C PRO A 45 3.08 -12.28 -1.17
N HIS A 46 4.02 -12.01 -2.10
CA HIS A 46 5.45 -11.99 -1.83
C HIS A 46 5.91 -10.66 -1.23
N LEU A 47 5.17 -9.57 -1.46
CA LEU A 47 5.45 -8.30 -0.81
C LEU A 47 5.11 -8.39 0.69
N LYS A 48 6.03 -8.01 1.57
CA LYS A 48 5.79 -8.09 3.03
C LYS A 48 4.69 -7.13 3.45
N LEU A 49 3.77 -7.59 4.30
CA LEU A 49 2.61 -6.82 4.76
C LEU A 49 2.95 -5.42 5.33
N PRO A 50 4.01 -5.23 6.14
CA PRO A 50 4.40 -3.90 6.60
C PRO A 50 4.67 -2.93 5.44
N LYS A 51 5.35 -3.38 4.38
CA LYS A 51 5.61 -2.54 3.18
C LYS A 51 4.32 -2.19 2.44
N CYS A 52 3.36 -3.12 2.37
CA CYS A 52 2.06 -2.85 1.77
C CYS A 52 1.28 -1.79 2.57
N LEU A 53 1.34 -1.86 3.91
CA LEU A 53 0.72 -0.87 4.79
C LEU A 53 1.40 0.49 4.64
N ASP A 54 2.73 0.54 4.63
CA ASP A 54 3.49 1.78 4.43
C ASP A 54 3.12 2.43 3.10
N PHE A 55 3.09 1.64 2.02
CA PHE A 55 2.68 2.11 0.69
C PHE A 55 1.25 2.64 0.69
N PHE A 56 0.31 1.91 1.27
CA PHE A 56 -1.09 2.31 1.31
C PHE A 56 -1.33 3.57 2.16
N ASN A 57 -0.70 3.65 3.33
CA ASN A 57 -0.75 4.83 4.18
C ASN A 57 -0.10 6.04 3.50
N PHE A 58 0.97 5.83 2.73
CA PHE A 58 1.57 6.86 1.90
C PHE A 58 0.59 7.37 0.85
N LEU A 59 -0.12 6.48 0.14
CA LEU A 59 -1.15 6.89 -0.82
C LEU A 59 -2.32 7.64 -0.16
N LEU A 60 -2.83 7.15 0.97
CA LEU A 60 -3.90 7.83 1.73
C LEU A 60 -3.51 9.26 2.13
N LYS A 61 -2.28 9.45 2.63
CA LYS A 61 -1.78 10.78 3.02
C LYS A 61 -1.57 11.73 1.84
N ASN A 62 -1.36 11.18 0.65
CA ASN A 62 -1.05 11.93 -0.57
C ASN A 62 -2.17 11.80 -1.61
N GLN A 63 -3.41 11.65 -1.16
CA GLN A 63 -4.57 11.40 -2.01
C GLN A 63 -4.79 12.52 -3.05
N SER A 64 -4.36 13.75 -2.77
CA SER A 64 -4.39 14.90 -3.70
C SER A 64 -3.37 14.81 -4.84
N LEU A 65 -2.36 13.95 -4.71
CA LEU A 65 -1.29 13.77 -5.71
C LEU A 65 -1.56 12.60 -6.66
N ILE A 66 -2.62 11.82 -6.41
CA ILE A 66 -3.05 10.71 -7.27
C ILE A 66 -4.36 11.06 -7.97
N ASN A 67 -4.51 10.63 -9.21
CA ASN A 67 -5.67 10.92 -10.06
C ASN A 67 -6.86 9.96 -9.86
N PHE A 68 -6.84 9.16 -8.79
CA PHE A 68 -7.91 8.21 -8.45
C PHE A 68 -8.09 8.11 -6.94
N LYS A 69 -9.32 7.82 -6.49
CA LYS A 69 -9.59 7.50 -5.09
C LYS A 69 -9.22 6.04 -4.79
N LEU A 70 -8.62 5.79 -3.64
CA LEU A 70 -8.47 4.44 -3.12
C LEU A 70 -9.87 3.86 -2.84
N ASN A 71 -10.28 2.91 -3.69
CA ASN A 71 -11.62 2.33 -3.65
C ASN A 71 -11.76 1.29 -2.52
N LEU A 72 -13.00 0.81 -2.34
CA LEU A 72 -13.37 -0.23 -1.37
C LEU A 72 -12.48 -1.47 -1.48
N GLU A 73 -12.16 -1.86 -2.72
CA GLU A 73 -11.34 -3.02 -3.04
C GLU A 73 -9.93 -2.93 -2.44
N SER A 74 -9.28 -1.79 -2.61
CA SER A 74 -7.89 -1.56 -2.16
C SER A 74 -7.76 -1.69 -0.64
N HIS A 75 -8.76 -1.16 0.08
CA HIS A 75 -8.85 -1.28 1.53
C HIS A 75 -9.04 -2.74 1.95
N PHE A 76 -10.00 -3.45 1.34
CA PHE A 76 -10.28 -4.82 1.74
C PHE A 76 -9.14 -5.78 1.45
N ILE A 77 -8.36 -5.60 0.37
CA ILE A 77 -7.15 -6.41 0.12
C ILE A 77 -6.23 -6.39 1.34
N LEU A 78 -5.97 -5.22 1.94
CA LEU A 78 -5.13 -5.12 3.12
C LEU A 78 -5.78 -5.72 4.37
N ILE A 79 -7.08 -5.46 4.58
CA ILE A 79 -7.84 -6.02 5.71
C ILE A 79 -7.80 -7.56 5.66
N PHE A 80 -7.97 -8.16 4.47
CA PHE A 80 -7.84 -9.60 4.28
C PHE A 80 -6.46 -10.11 4.66
N ARG A 81 -5.41 -9.44 4.20
CA ARG A 81 -4.02 -9.83 4.53
C ARG A 81 -3.73 -9.71 6.02
N LEU A 82 -4.20 -8.66 6.67
CA LEU A 82 -4.09 -8.44 8.11
C LEU A 82 -4.79 -9.54 8.90
N VAL A 83 -6.03 -9.90 8.53
CA VAL A 83 -6.77 -10.97 9.19
C VAL A 83 -6.06 -12.32 9.02
N LYS A 84 -5.57 -12.63 7.81
CA LYS A 84 -4.78 -13.85 7.56
C LYS A 84 -3.53 -13.94 8.43
N GLN A 85 -2.87 -12.80 8.67
CA GLN A 85 -1.70 -12.70 9.54
C GLN A 85 -2.03 -12.41 11.02
N ARG A 86 -3.31 -12.50 11.40
CA ARG A 86 -3.81 -12.27 12.77
C ARG A 86 -3.48 -10.88 13.35
N LYS A 87 -3.30 -9.88 12.48
CA LYS A 87 -3.06 -8.47 12.84
C LYS A 87 -4.40 -7.73 13.01
N PHE A 88 -5.19 -8.14 14.00
CA PHE A 88 -6.58 -7.69 14.16
C PHE A 88 -6.68 -6.20 14.53
N THR A 89 -5.82 -5.68 15.38
CA THR A 89 -5.82 -4.25 15.76
C THR A 89 -5.61 -3.33 14.56
N ASP A 90 -4.70 -3.70 13.66
CA ASP A 90 -4.45 -2.93 12.44
C ASP A 90 -5.62 -3.06 11.45
N ALA A 91 -6.28 -4.23 11.39
CA ALA A 91 -7.47 -4.45 10.58
C ALA A 91 -8.66 -3.60 11.09
N GLU A 92 -8.89 -3.58 12.40
CA GLU A 92 -9.92 -2.74 13.04
C GLU A 92 -9.66 -1.26 12.76
N ARG A 93 -8.38 -0.81 12.85
CA ARG A 93 -8.01 0.58 12.49
C ARG A 93 -8.37 0.91 11.03
N LEU A 94 -8.10 0.00 10.10
CA LEU A 94 -8.48 0.19 8.68
C LEU A 94 -10.00 0.19 8.48
N LEU A 95 -10.73 -0.65 9.22
CA LEU A 95 -12.20 -0.66 9.20
C LEU A 95 -12.79 0.63 9.77
N GLY A 96 -12.12 1.25 10.74
CA GLY A 96 -12.50 2.54 11.32
C GLY A 96 -12.62 3.66 10.30
N PHE A 97 -11.89 3.63 9.18
CA PHE A 97 -12.05 4.62 8.10
C PHE A 97 -13.43 4.56 7.45
N PHE A 98 -14.01 3.37 7.24
CA PHE A 98 -15.38 3.23 6.70
C PHE A 98 -16.45 3.70 7.67
N SER A 99 -16.14 3.66 8.96
CA SER A 99 -17.00 4.20 9.99
C SER A 99 -16.93 5.73 9.95
N ASN A 100 -15.72 6.30 9.97
CA ASN A 100 -15.47 7.73 10.21
C ASN A 100 -15.62 8.66 9.02
N ASP A 101 -15.46 8.15 7.80
CA ASP A 101 -15.49 8.98 6.60
C ASP A 101 -16.86 8.85 5.92
N GLU A 102 -17.71 9.88 6.06
CA GLU A 102 -18.99 9.98 5.32
C GLU A 102 -18.78 9.82 3.80
N ASN A 103 -17.59 10.12 3.28
CA ASN A 103 -17.22 9.97 1.86
C ASN A 103 -16.83 8.54 1.45
N LEU A 104 -16.69 7.61 2.41
CA LEU A 104 -16.56 6.18 2.15
C LEU A 104 -17.90 5.45 2.23
N GLY A 105 -19.02 6.19 2.25
CA GLY A 105 -20.42 5.74 2.38
C GLY A 105 -20.89 4.68 1.39
N TYR A 106 -20.29 3.50 1.42
CA TYR A 106 -20.76 2.31 0.76
C TYR A 106 -21.85 1.69 1.65
N PRO A 107 -23.04 1.41 1.10
CA PRO A 107 -24.06 0.67 1.82
C PRO A 107 -23.49 -0.67 2.33
N PHE A 108 -23.90 -1.09 3.53
CA PHE A 108 -23.48 -2.37 4.10
C PHE A 108 -23.61 -3.55 3.12
N PRO A 109 -24.67 -3.67 2.28
CA PRO A 109 -24.75 -4.73 1.28
C PRO A 109 -23.59 -4.74 0.27
N VAL A 110 -23.11 -3.58 -0.15
CA VAL A 110 -21.98 -3.43 -1.07
C VAL A 110 -20.70 -3.91 -0.41
N ILE A 111 -20.48 -3.50 0.84
CA ILE A 111 -19.35 -3.94 1.66
C ILE A 111 -19.38 -5.47 1.85
N ALA A 112 -20.53 -6.00 2.26
CA ALA A 112 -20.71 -7.43 2.49
C ALA A 112 -20.48 -8.27 1.23
N SER A 113 -20.93 -7.78 0.07
CA SER A 113 -20.66 -8.41 -1.23
C SER A 113 -19.16 -8.44 -1.55
N CYS A 114 -18.46 -7.31 -1.38
CA CYS A 114 -17.01 -7.23 -1.58
C CYS A 114 -16.25 -8.21 -0.68
N ILE A 115 -16.66 -8.33 0.60
CA ILE A 115 -16.03 -9.24 1.54
C ILE A 115 -16.24 -10.72 1.12
N ARG A 116 -17.47 -11.09 0.75
CA ARG A 116 -17.78 -12.47 0.37
C ARG A 116 -17.08 -12.90 -0.92
N ASN A 117 -17.04 -12.03 -1.93
CA ASN A 117 -16.51 -12.39 -3.26
C ASN A 117 -14.97 -12.56 -3.28
N ARG A 118 -14.25 -12.01 -2.31
CA ARG A 118 -12.77 -12.10 -2.27
C ARG A 118 -12.24 -13.27 -1.47
N CYS A 119 -13.08 -13.95 -0.70
CA CYS A 119 -12.59 -14.95 0.23
C CYS A 119 -13.10 -16.35 -0.10
N GLY A 120 -12.18 -17.23 -0.49
CA GLY A 120 -12.45 -18.67 -0.58
C GLY A 120 -12.55 -19.36 0.79
N GLU A 121 -12.15 -18.69 1.87
CA GLU A 121 -12.18 -19.22 3.24
C GLU A 121 -13.36 -18.62 4.01
N SER A 122 -14.36 -19.44 4.35
CA SER A 122 -15.61 -18.99 5.00
C SER A 122 -15.40 -18.29 6.35
N ARG A 123 -14.29 -18.56 7.06
CA ARG A 123 -14.01 -18.01 8.40
C ARG A 123 -13.56 -16.55 8.38
N ILE A 124 -12.91 -16.11 7.31
CA ILE A 124 -12.34 -14.77 7.22
C ILE A 124 -13.44 -13.70 7.09
N PRO A 125 -14.45 -13.83 6.19
CA PRO A 125 -15.60 -12.94 6.14
C PRO A 125 -16.28 -12.75 7.49
N THR A 126 -16.57 -13.84 8.21
CA THR A 126 -17.18 -13.79 9.55
C THR A 126 -16.34 -12.96 10.51
N LYS A 127 -15.01 -13.14 10.50
CA LYS A 127 -14.11 -12.37 11.36
C LYS A 127 -14.13 -10.88 11.02
N ILE A 128 -14.16 -10.54 9.73
CA ILE A 128 -14.25 -9.15 9.26
C ILE A 128 -15.59 -8.52 9.69
N PHE A 129 -16.72 -9.22 9.49
CA PHE A 129 -18.02 -8.73 9.94
C PHE A 129 -18.08 -8.50 11.45
N ASN A 130 -17.55 -9.42 12.25
CA ASN A 130 -17.49 -9.24 13.70
C ASN A 130 -16.66 -8.01 14.10
N MET A 131 -15.50 -7.79 13.46
CA MET A 131 -14.69 -6.59 13.69
C MET A 131 -15.41 -5.31 13.24
N MET A 132 -16.14 -5.34 12.12
CA MET A 132 -16.94 -4.21 11.67
C MET A 132 -18.03 -3.85 12.69
N LEU A 133 -18.80 -4.85 13.16
CA LEU A 133 -19.83 -4.64 14.17
C LEU A 133 -19.25 -4.02 15.45
N LYS A 134 -18.10 -4.53 15.90
CA LYS A 134 -17.36 -3.94 17.02
C LYS A 134 -16.98 -2.49 16.76
N VAL A 135 -16.32 -2.19 15.64
CA VAL A 135 -15.88 -0.83 15.27
C VAL A 135 -17.05 0.16 15.20
N TYR A 136 -18.20 -0.26 14.69
CA TYR A 136 -19.40 0.58 14.67
C TYR A 136 -20.01 0.77 16.06
N SER A 137 -20.08 -0.29 16.86
CA SER A 137 -20.58 -0.23 18.25
C SER A 137 -19.71 0.67 19.13
N ASP A 138 -18.38 0.51 19.05
CA ASP A 138 -17.40 1.30 19.81
C ASP A 138 -17.46 2.79 19.42
N GLY A 139 -17.85 3.08 18.17
CA GLY A 139 -17.99 4.43 17.64
C GLY A 139 -19.39 5.06 17.79
N GLN A 140 -20.32 4.43 18.52
CA GLN A 140 -21.73 4.87 18.65
C GLN A 140 -22.42 5.14 17.29
N ARG A 141 -22.10 4.34 16.27
CA ARG A 141 -22.69 4.46 14.92
C ARG A 141 -23.94 3.60 14.72
N PHE A 142 -24.52 3.13 15.82
CA PHE A 142 -25.75 2.33 15.89
C PHE A 142 -26.65 2.89 16.99
#